data_AF-E3LWW0-F1
#
_entry.id   AF-E3LWW0-F1
#
_cell.length_a   1.000
_cell.length_b   1.000
_cell.length_c   1.000
_cell.angle_alpha   90.00
_cell.angle_beta   90.00
_cell.angle_gamma   90.00
#
_symmetry.space_group_name_H-M   'P 1'
#
loop_
_entity.id
_entity.type
_entity.pdbx_description
1 polymer ?
#
loop_
_entity_poly.entity_id
_entity_poly.type
_entity_poly.pdbx_seq_one_letter_code
_entity_poly.pdbx_strand_id
1 'polypeptide(L)'
;MTSAEVDIFEIRRQKVFTTIESIGTQKSEIAAALRGLGVGSVEDDEAVKYSIEQLMAAYDAICSQEKLWMELLKEINELEKKEEKQ
;
A
#
# COMPACT_ATOMS: atom_id res chain seq x y z
N MET A 1 -11.83 -10.99 -27.44
CA MET A 1 -10.48 -10.64 -26.95
C MET A 1 -9.40 -11.19 -27.87
N THR A 2 -8.46 -10.33 -28.24
CA THR A 2 -7.20 -10.75 -28.90
C THR A 2 -6.17 -11.18 -27.84
N SER A 3 -5.19 -12.00 -28.23
CA SER A 3 -4.09 -12.43 -27.34
C SER A 3 -3.34 -11.27 -26.70
N ALA A 4 -3.26 -10.11 -27.38
CA ALA A 4 -2.55 -8.93 -26.91
C ALA A 4 -3.31 -8.12 -25.84
N GLU A 5 -4.65 -8.22 -25.80
CA GLU A 5 -5.47 -7.56 -24.78
C GLU A 5 -5.41 -8.31 -23.44
N VAL A 6 -5.42 -9.65 -23.47
CA VAL A 6 -5.24 -10.46 -22.26
C VAL A 6 -3.88 -10.18 -21.60
N ASP A 7 -2.82 -10.04 -22.41
CA ASP A 7 -1.48 -9.68 -21.94
C ASP A 7 -1.44 -8.31 -21.22
N ILE A 8 -2.23 -7.32 -21.65
CA ILE A 8 -2.17 -5.98 -21.03
C ILE A 8 -2.82 -5.95 -19.64
N PHE A 9 -3.91 -6.70 -19.44
CA PHE A 9 -4.56 -6.81 -18.13
C PHE A 9 -3.69 -7.55 -17.12
N GLU A 10 -3.03 -8.62 -17.56
CA GLU A 10 -2.07 -9.37 -16.74
C GLU A 10 -0.91 -8.47 -16.29
N ILE A 11 -0.29 -7.73 -17.21
CA ILE A 11 0.80 -6.79 -16.88
C ILE A 11 0.34 -5.72 -15.89
N ARG A 12 -0.86 -5.15 -16.09
CA ARG A 12 -1.41 -4.12 -15.20
C ARG A 12 -1.68 -4.67 -13.80
N ARG A 13 -2.32 -5.84 -13.69
CA ARG A 13 -2.54 -6.52 -12.41
C ARG A 13 -1.23 -6.79 -11.69
N GLN A 14 -0.24 -7.33 -12.39
CA GLN A 14 1.05 -7.67 -11.79
C GLN A 14 1.72 -6.44 -11.17
N LYS A 15 1.70 -5.30 -11.86
CA LYS A 15 2.23 -4.03 -11.33
C LYS A 15 1.49 -3.57 -10.07
N VAL A 16 0.17 -3.70 -10.05
CA VAL A 16 -0.64 -3.35 -8.87
C VAL A 16 -0.30 -4.27 -7.70
N PHE A 17 -0.20 -5.58 -7.92
CA PHE A 17 0.20 -6.54 -6.88
C PHE A 17 1.58 -6.24 -6.31
N THR A 18 2.60 -6.04 -7.16
CA THR A 18 3.94 -5.68 -6.70
C THR A 18 3.96 -4.38 -5.88
N THR A 19 3.10 -3.41 -6.24
CA THR A 19 2.99 -2.16 -5.49
C THR A 19 2.35 -2.38 -4.11
N ILE A 20 1.30 -3.20 -4.02
CA ILE A 20 0.66 -3.57 -2.76
C ILE A 20 1.63 -4.33 -1.85
N GLU A 21 2.43 -5.26 -2.39
CA GLU A 21 3.47 -5.96 -1.63
C GLU A 21 4.54 -5.02 -1.07
N SER A 22 4.97 -4.04 -1.88
CA SER A 22 5.91 -3.00 -1.44
C SER A 22 5.32 -2.15 -0.31
N ILE A 23 4.05 -1.76 -0.41
CA ILE A 23 3.33 -1.02 0.64
C ILE A 23 3.27 -1.82 1.95
N GLY A 24 2.97 -3.12 1.87
CA GLY A 24 2.95 -4.00 3.04
C GLY A 24 4.32 -4.08 3.75
N THR A 25 5.39 -4.09 2.96
CA THR A 25 6.77 -4.05 3.47
C THR A 25 7.05 -2.72 4.20
N GLN A 26 6.73 -1.59 3.58
CA GLN A 26 6.92 -0.26 4.17
C GLN A 26 6.12 -0.07 5.46
N LYS A 27 4.86 -0.53 5.52
CA LYS A 27 4.06 -0.52 6.75
C LYS A 27 4.72 -1.31 7.87
N SER A 28 5.31 -2.46 7.54
CA SER A 28 5.98 -3.33 8.51
C SER A 28 7.25 -2.68 9.06
N GLU A 29 8.01 -2.00 8.22
CA GLU A 29 9.21 -1.23 8.61
C GLU A 29 8.85 -0.07 9.54
N ILE A 30 7.82 0.72 9.20
CA ILE A 30 7.36 1.83 10.05
C ILE A 30 6.85 1.30 11.39
N ALA A 31 6.07 0.22 11.39
CA ALA A 31 5.60 -0.41 12.63
C ALA A 31 6.76 -0.93 13.49
N ALA A 32 7.83 -1.44 12.88
CA ALA A 32 9.04 -1.86 13.60
C ALA A 32 9.78 -0.65 14.20
N ALA A 33 9.90 0.45 13.45
CA ALA A 33 10.51 1.69 13.93
C ALA A 33 9.72 2.28 15.12
N LEU A 34 8.39 2.33 15.03
CA LEU A 34 7.51 2.78 16.12
C LEU A 34 7.68 1.90 17.38
N ARG A 35 7.78 0.57 17.23
CA ARG A 35 8.07 -0.32 18.37
C ARG A 35 9.45 -0.06 18.98
N GLY A 36 10.46 0.20 18.14
CA GLY A 36 11.83 0.49 18.58
C GLY A 36 11.94 1.82 19.35
N LEU A 37 11.13 2.81 18.99
CA LEU A 37 11.04 4.10 19.68
C LEU A 37 10.17 4.06 20.96
N GLY A 38 9.64 2.90 21.34
CA GLY A 38 8.87 2.78 22.58
C GLY A 38 7.56 3.57 22.55
N VAL A 39 6.84 3.62 21.42
CA VAL A 39 5.51 4.24 21.35
C VAL A 39 4.61 3.69 22.47
N GLY A 40 4.30 4.51 23.48
CA GLY A 40 3.55 4.14 24.67
C GLY A 40 4.33 4.20 26.00
N SER A 41 5.67 4.21 25.96
CA SER A 41 6.52 4.62 27.09
C SER A 41 6.89 6.09 26.92
N VAL A 42 6.48 6.92 27.87
CA VAL A 42 6.71 8.37 27.86
C VAL A 42 8.20 8.63 28.08
N GLU A 43 8.96 8.75 27.00
CA GLU A 43 10.28 9.39 27.03
C GLU A 43 10.07 10.90 26.85
N ASP A 44 10.57 11.72 27.78
CA ASP A 44 10.46 13.19 27.79
C ASP A 44 11.31 13.88 26.69
N ASP A 45 11.80 13.14 25.70
CA ASP A 45 12.57 13.69 24.59
C ASP A 45 11.65 14.16 23.47
N GLU A 46 11.52 15.48 23.33
CA GLU A 46 10.68 16.12 22.30
C GLU A 46 11.08 15.70 20.87
N ALA A 47 12.35 15.34 20.63
CA ALA A 47 12.80 14.86 19.32
C ALA A 47 12.31 13.44 19.03
N VAL A 48 12.25 12.58 20.05
CA VAL A 48 11.68 11.22 19.95
C VAL A 48 10.18 11.31 19.70
N LYS A 49 9.48 12.18 20.45
CA LYS A 49 8.05 12.43 20.26
C LYS A 49 7.74 12.93 18.85
N TYR A 50 8.49 13.91 18.35
CA TYR A 50 8.34 14.40 16.98
C TYR A 50 8.57 13.28 15.94
N SER A 51 9.57 12.42 16.17
CA SER A 51 9.85 11.29 15.28
C SER A 51 8.71 10.26 15.27
N ILE A 52 8.09 9.99 16.42
CA ILE A 52 6.91 9.13 16.54
C ILE A 52 5.73 9.73 15.75
N GLU A 53 5.46 11.03 15.91
CA GLU A 53 4.37 11.71 15.19
C GLU A 53 4.56 11.62 13.67
N GLN A 54 5.79 11.84 13.17
CA GLN A 54 6.11 11.72 11.74
C GLN A 54 5.92 10.28 11.22
N LEU A 55 6.36 9.28 11.99
CA LEU A 55 6.20 7.88 11.62
C LEU A 55 4.73 7.44 11.61
N MET A 56 3.93 7.91 12.57
CA MET A 56 2.48 7.66 12.57
C MET A 56 1.80 8.30 11.36
N ALA A 57 2.13 9.56 11.04
CA ALA A 57 1.60 10.23 9.86
C ALA A 57 1.97 9.51 8.56
N ALA A 58 3.22 9.03 8.46
CA ALA A 58 3.67 8.23 7.33
C ALA A 58 2.93 6.89 7.24
N TYR A 59 2.69 6.22 8.37
CA TYR A 59 1.92 4.98 8.42
C TYR A 59 0.49 5.18 7.91
N ASP A 60 -0.19 6.24 8.35
CA ASP A 60 -1.56 6.57 7.94
C ASP A 60 -1.64 6.91 6.43
N ALA A 61 -0.65 7.66 5.93
CA ALA A 61 -0.55 7.97 4.51
C ALA A 61 -0.37 6.70 3.66
N ILE A 62 0.48 5.77 4.09
CA ILE A 62 0.69 4.49 3.38
C ILE A 62 -0.55 3.60 3.45
N CYS A 63 -1.27 3.57 4.58
CA CYS A 63 -2.56 2.87 4.67
C CYS A 63 -3.60 3.44 3.71
N SER A 64 -3.57 4.75 3.47
CA SER A 64 -4.45 5.41 2.49
C SER A 64 -4.06 5.03 1.06
N GLN A 65 -2.77 4.96 0.76
CA GLN A 65 -2.28 4.48 -0.54
C GLN A 65 -2.67 3.01 -0.79
N GLU A 66 -2.53 2.14 0.21
CA GLU A 66 -2.94 0.73 0.13
C GLU A 66 -4.39 0.57 -0.32
N LYS A 67 -5.30 1.37 0.26
CA LYS A 67 -6.72 1.37 -0.12
C LYS A 67 -6.92 1.75 -1.58
N LEU A 68 -6.26 2.81 -2.05
CA LEU A 68 -6.35 3.25 -3.45
C LEU A 68 -5.83 2.19 -4.43
N TRP A 69 -4.73 1.51 -4.09
CA TRP A 69 -4.20 0.43 -4.93
C TRP A 69 -5.12 -0.80 -4.95
N MET A 70 -5.76 -1.13 -3.82
CA MET A 70 -6.78 -2.19 -3.76
C MET A 70 -8.04 -1.84 -4.58
N GLU A 71 -8.45 -0.58 -4.57
CA GLU A 71 -9.55 -0.08 -5.40
C GLU A 71 -9.20 -0.16 -6.89
N LEU A 72 -7.99 0.25 -7.28
CA LEU A 72 -7.52 0.13 -8.66
C LEU A 72 -7.46 -1.34 -9.12
N LEU A 73 -7.03 -2.25 -8.26
CA LEU A 73 -7.05 -3.70 -8.56
C LEU A 73 -8.48 -4.18 -8.86
N LYS A 74 -9.45 -3.73 -8.06
CA LYS A 74 -10.86 -4.06 -8.25
C LYS A 74 -11.37 -3.52 -9.59
N GLU A 75 -11.06 -2.27 -9.93
CA GLU A 75 -11.45 -1.66 -11.21
C GLU A 75 -10.87 -2.41 -12.41
N ILE A 76 -9.58 -2.78 -12.36
CA ILE A 76 -8.93 -3.58 -13.42
C ILE A 76 -9.65 -4.93 -13.61
N ASN A 77 -9.97 -5.62 -12.52
CA ASN A 77 -10.69 -6.90 -12.56
C ASN A 77 -12.13 -6.75 -13.07
N GLU A 78 -12.80 -5.63 -12.80
CA GLU A 78 -14.14 -5.35 -13.32
C GLU A 78 -14.13 -5.02 -14.82
N LEU A 79 -13.09 -4.32 -15.30
CA LEU A 79 -12.92 -4.00 -16.71
C LEU A 79 -12.67 -5.27 -17.53
N GLU A 80 -11.76 -6.15 -17.09
CA GLU A 80 -11.50 -7.43 -17.76
C GLU A 80 -12.79 -8.26 -17.89
N LYS A 81 -13.58 -8.39 -16.81
CA LYS A 81 -14.86 -9.13 -16.84
C LYS A 81 -15.91 -8.52 -17.76
N LYS A 82 -15.86 -7.22 -18.03
CA LYS A 82 -16.78 -6.55 -18.96
C LYS A 82 -16.36 -6.82 -20.40
N GLU A 83 -15.06 -6.85 -20.67
CA GLU A 83 -14.52 -7.17 -21.99
C GLU A 83 -14.68 -8.65 -22.34
N GLU A 84 -14.62 -9.58 -21.38
CA GLU A 84 -14.89 -11.01 -21.61
C GLU A 84 -16.36 -11.30 -21.99
N LYS A 85 -17.28 -10.39 -21.68
CA LYS A 85 -18.73 -10.53 -21.94
C LYS A 85 -19.19 -9.87 -23.25
N GLN A 86 -18.30 -9.15 -23.94
CA GLN A 86 -18.54 -8.53 -25.25
C GLN A 86 -18.00 -9.41 -26.38
#